data_AF-A0A662X055-F1
#
_entry.id   AF-A0A662X055-F1
#
_cell.length_a   1.000
_cell.length_b   1.000
_cell.length_c   1.000
_cell.angle_alpha   90.00
_cell.angle_beta   90.00
_cell.angle_gamma   90.00
#
_symmetry.space_group_name_H-M   'P 1'
#
loop_
_entity.id
_entity.type
_entity.pdbx_description
1 polymer ?
#
loop_
_entity_poly.entity_id
_entity_poly.type
_entity_poly.pdbx_seq_one_letter_code
_entity_poly.pdbx_strand_id
1 'polypeptide(L)'
;MAISKKLYAFFFEDISHGIFRCKICGNERKQLTGTGYMNLIAHLKGKHEGYQDQFDAFQVNRSQPLHDFGFVSEKANHRFQWMRWIIERNMPLCEVDDKLTRAMSRLQPISSKTLKHCMEKVAIKVGSAVEEEMGSTFGVMFDGWSNASVHYVAVYAVCEVEGVLRLPLLCLSPLEGGSQSADAHLQLITNILGVYNKTKEVVDFLISDNCSTDQSMTTKMGSRWSAARAIALTLPLASS
;
A
#
# COMPACT_ATOMS: atom_id res chain seq x y z
N MET A 1 11.33 24.66 -7.11
CA MET A 1 11.62 25.14 -5.74
C MET A 1 11.58 24.04 -4.66
N ALA A 2 10.74 23.00 -4.76
CA ALA A 2 10.69 21.94 -3.73
C ALA A 2 11.86 20.95 -3.79
N ILE A 3 12.34 20.59 -4.99
CA ILE A 3 13.45 19.65 -5.19
C ILE A 3 14.77 20.21 -4.64
N SER A 4 15.04 21.50 -4.86
CA SER A 4 16.25 22.16 -4.34
C SER A 4 16.31 22.16 -2.81
N LYS A 5 15.15 22.14 -2.12
CA LYS A 5 15.08 22.08 -0.66
C LYS A 5 15.45 20.70 -0.10
N LYS A 6 14.91 19.64 -0.69
CA LYS A 6 15.22 18.26 -0.27
C LYS A 6 16.68 17.90 -0.57
N LEU A 7 17.18 18.34 -1.73
CA LEU A 7 18.54 18.08 -2.17
C LEU A 7 19.60 18.76 -1.26
N TYR A 8 19.38 20.02 -0.83
CA TYR A 8 20.32 20.62 0.12
C TYR A 8 20.25 19.94 1.50
N ALA A 9 19.07 19.59 2.00
CA ALA A 9 18.93 18.97 3.32
C ALA A 9 19.63 17.61 3.40
N PHE A 10 19.68 16.89 2.26
CA PHE A 10 20.42 15.65 2.13
C PHE A 10 21.94 15.89 2.26
N PHE A 11 22.51 16.78 1.44
CA PHE A 11 23.97 16.96 1.34
C PHE A 11 24.59 17.97 2.32
N PHE A 12 23.79 18.76 3.01
CA PHE A 12 24.28 19.82 3.88
C PHE A 12 23.65 19.76 5.27
N GLU A 13 24.43 20.15 6.28
CA GLU A 13 23.98 20.43 7.65
C GLU A 13 24.06 21.94 7.92
N ASP A 14 23.07 22.49 8.63
CA ASP A 14 23.08 23.89 9.06
C ASP A 14 23.89 24.00 10.35
N ILE A 15 24.97 24.78 10.32
CA ILE A 15 25.85 24.98 11.48
C ILE A 15 25.40 26.20 12.29
N SER A 16 24.89 27.24 11.61
CA SER A 16 24.15 28.41 12.13
C SER A 16 24.32 29.62 11.20
N HIS A 17 23.48 30.65 11.36
CA HIS A 17 23.61 31.95 10.70
C HIS A 17 23.71 31.88 9.16
N GLY A 18 23.03 30.89 8.56
CA GLY A 18 23.04 30.66 7.11
C GLY A 18 24.34 30.07 6.59
N ILE A 19 25.15 29.43 7.45
CA ILE A 19 26.36 28.68 7.08
C ILE A 19 26.05 27.19 7.10
N PHE A 20 26.32 26.54 5.98
CA PHE A 20 26.04 25.13 5.75
C PHE A 20 27.33 24.34 5.56
N ARG A 21 27.47 23.19 6.23
CA ARG A 21 28.58 22.25 5.99
C ARG A 21 28.17 21.22 4.96
N CYS A 22 29.00 20.99 3.95
CA CYS A 22 28.82 19.85 3.05
C CYS A 22 29.16 18.54 3.78
N LYS A 23 28.23 17.59 3.83
CA LYS A 23 28.44 16.28 4.47
C LYS A 23 29.43 15.37 3.72
N ILE A 24 29.66 15.63 2.43
CA ILE A 24 30.60 14.83 1.62
C ILE A 24 32.05 15.26 1.86
N CYS A 25 32.34 16.56 1.89
CA CYS A 25 33.72 17.09 1.97
C CYS A 25 34.02 17.97 3.18
N GLY A 26 33.06 18.20 4.07
CA GLY A 26 33.23 19.03 5.26
C GLY A 26 33.34 20.55 5.00
N ASN A 27 33.32 20.99 3.74
CA ASN A 27 33.47 22.42 3.42
C ASN A 27 32.26 23.24 3.86
N GLU A 28 32.52 24.37 4.52
CA GLU A 28 31.51 25.31 4.97
C GLU A 28 31.21 26.36 3.90
N ARG A 29 29.93 26.66 3.70
CA ARG A 29 29.43 27.58 2.69
C ARG A 29 28.34 28.46 3.26
N LYS A 30 28.56 29.78 3.19
CA LYS A 30 27.52 30.76 3.51
C LYS A 30 26.47 30.82 2.39
N GLN A 31 25.21 30.72 2.74
CA GLN A 31 24.09 30.92 1.82
C GLN A 31 24.01 32.41 1.44
N LEU A 32 23.96 32.67 0.13
CA LEU A 32 23.83 34.03 -0.38
C LEU A 32 22.36 34.50 -0.29
N THR A 33 22.18 35.71 0.22
CA THR A 33 20.86 36.33 0.38
C THR A 33 20.23 36.59 -0.98
N GLY A 34 18.96 36.20 -1.17
CA GLY A 34 18.22 36.44 -2.42
C GLY A 34 18.42 35.42 -3.55
N THR A 35 19.37 34.47 -3.43
CA THR A 35 19.62 33.45 -4.47
C THR A 35 19.06 32.05 -4.15
N GLY A 36 18.33 31.91 -3.04
CA GLY A 36 17.90 30.59 -2.56
C GLY A 36 19.08 29.66 -2.29
N TYR A 37 18.98 28.38 -2.66
CA TYR A 37 20.01 27.35 -2.45
C TYR A 37 20.95 27.15 -3.65
N MET A 38 20.91 28.02 -4.65
CA MET A 38 21.62 27.82 -5.91
C MET A 38 23.14 27.75 -5.75
N ASN A 39 23.71 28.52 -4.82
CA ASN A 39 25.15 28.53 -4.56
C ASN A 39 25.65 27.25 -3.88
N LEU A 40 24.82 26.60 -3.05
CA LEU A 40 25.13 25.29 -2.46
C LEU A 40 25.06 24.18 -3.53
N ILE A 41 24.09 24.26 -4.43
CA ILE A 41 23.98 23.32 -5.56
C ILE A 41 25.15 23.50 -6.54
N ALA A 42 25.60 24.74 -6.78
CA ALA A 42 26.80 25.00 -7.58
C ALA A 42 28.05 24.36 -6.97
N HIS A 43 28.16 24.33 -5.63
CA HIS A 43 29.24 23.59 -4.96
C HIS A 43 29.16 22.09 -5.26
N LEU A 44 27.97 21.47 -5.18
CA LEU A 44 27.78 20.06 -5.52
C LEU A 44 28.19 19.77 -6.96
N LYS A 45 27.65 20.54 -7.91
CA LYS A 45 27.94 20.40 -9.33
C LYS A 45 29.43 20.55 -9.66
N GLY A 46 30.15 21.39 -8.93
CA GLY A 46 31.57 21.67 -9.19
C GLY A 46 32.57 20.79 -8.45
N LYS A 47 32.17 20.08 -7.38
CA LYS A 47 33.09 19.33 -6.51
C LYS A 47 32.71 17.88 -6.27
N HIS A 48 31.47 17.48 -6.59
CA HIS A 48 30.93 16.17 -6.27
C HIS A 48 30.27 15.58 -7.51
N GLU A 49 31.03 14.83 -8.30
CA GLU A 49 30.49 14.09 -9.45
C GLU A 49 29.59 12.94 -8.96
N GLY A 50 28.48 12.68 -9.66
CA GLY A 50 27.52 11.63 -9.26
C GLY A 50 26.63 11.99 -8.06
N TYR A 51 26.62 13.24 -7.58
CA TYR A 51 25.74 13.64 -6.47
C TYR A 51 24.24 13.49 -6.80
N GLN A 52 23.86 13.53 -8.08
CA GLN A 52 22.48 13.34 -8.52
C GLN A 52 22.08 11.87 -8.36
N ASP A 53 22.90 10.94 -8.83
CA ASP A 53 22.65 9.50 -8.73
C ASP A 53 22.56 9.04 -7.26
N GLN A 54 23.41 9.58 -6.39
CA GLN A 54 23.33 9.32 -4.94
C GLN A 54 22.02 9.81 -4.32
N PHE A 55 21.54 10.98 -4.76
CA PHE A 55 20.27 11.52 -4.28
C PHE A 55 19.08 10.75 -4.83
N ASP A 56 19.15 10.30 -6.08
CA ASP A 56 18.08 9.54 -6.73
C ASP A 56 18.00 8.11 -6.16
N ALA A 57 19.14 7.45 -5.92
CA ALA A 57 19.18 6.16 -5.20
C ALA A 57 18.60 6.27 -3.78
N PHE A 58 18.86 7.38 -3.08
CA PHE A 58 18.24 7.66 -1.79
C PHE A 58 16.72 7.90 -1.88
N GLN A 59 16.23 8.48 -2.98
CA GLN A 59 14.80 8.68 -3.19
C GLN A 59 14.08 7.36 -3.52
N VAL A 60 14.74 6.45 -4.25
CA VAL A 60 14.19 5.14 -4.63
C VAL A 60 14.13 4.17 -3.44
N ASN A 61 15.15 4.17 -2.57
CA ASN A 61 15.25 3.22 -1.44
C ASN A 61 14.46 3.58 -0.17
N ARG A 62 13.54 4.55 -0.22
CA ARG A 62 12.66 4.81 0.92
C ARG A 62 11.31 4.11 0.77
N SER A 63 11.04 3.15 1.65
CA SER A 63 9.73 3.04 2.29
C SER A 63 9.47 4.38 3.01
N GLN A 64 8.79 5.31 2.34
CA GLN A 64 8.72 6.71 2.77
C GLN A 64 8.02 6.85 4.12
N PRO A 65 8.71 7.29 5.18
CA PRO A 65 8.06 7.64 6.43
C PRO A 65 7.22 8.93 6.22
N LEU A 66 6.13 9.06 6.97
CA LEU A 66 5.10 10.11 6.80
C LEU A 66 5.66 11.55 6.70
N HIS A 67 6.85 11.84 7.24
CA HIS A 67 7.48 13.17 7.19
C HIS A 67 7.98 13.58 5.79
N ASP A 68 8.18 12.64 4.87
CA ASP A 68 8.63 12.95 3.49
C ASP A 68 7.54 13.54 2.59
N PHE A 69 6.27 13.36 2.99
CA PHE A 69 5.09 13.94 2.33
C PHE A 69 4.95 15.45 2.60
N GLY A 70 5.82 16.03 3.43
CA GLY A 70 5.76 17.44 3.83
C GLY A 70 4.88 17.66 5.06
N PHE A 71 4.49 18.91 5.30
CA PHE A 71 3.55 19.23 6.40
C PHE A 71 2.18 18.61 6.08
N VAL A 72 1.81 17.56 6.81
CA VAL A 72 0.44 17.03 6.79
C VAL A 72 -0.46 18.03 7.50
N SER A 73 -1.46 18.57 6.80
CA SER A 73 -2.42 19.47 7.43
C SER A 73 -3.12 18.78 8.60
N GLU A 74 -3.41 19.51 9.67
CA GLU A 74 -4.15 19.01 10.83
C GLU A 74 -5.47 18.34 10.42
N LYS A 75 -6.17 18.92 9.44
CA LYS A 75 -7.39 18.38 8.85
C LYS A 75 -7.19 17.01 8.20
N ALA A 76 -6.08 16.81 7.48
CA ALA A 76 -5.75 15.52 6.88
C ALA A 76 -5.41 14.49 7.96
N ASN A 77 -4.67 14.89 9.00
CA ASN A 77 -4.39 14.04 10.15
C ASN A 77 -5.68 13.60 10.86
N HIS A 78 -6.60 14.51 11.17
CA HIS A 78 -7.88 14.14 11.81
C HIS A 78 -8.71 13.17 10.99
N ARG A 79 -8.74 13.30 9.66
CA ARG A 79 -9.40 12.34 8.77
C ARG A 79 -8.75 10.96 8.83
N PHE A 80 -7.42 10.92 8.82
CA PHE A 80 -6.68 9.66 8.98
C PHE A 80 -6.96 9.00 10.32
N GLN A 81 -6.97 9.78 11.42
CA GLN A 81 -7.30 9.25 12.74
C GLN A 81 -8.74 8.72 12.82
N TRP A 82 -9.71 9.37 12.15
CA TRP A 82 -11.06 8.81 12.03
C TRP A 82 -11.09 7.49 11.25
N MET A 83 -10.39 7.39 10.11
CA MET A 83 -10.30 6.13 9.36
C MET A 83 -9.68 5.02 10.23
N ARG A 84 -8.58 5.35 10.91
CA ARG A 84 -7.89 4.43 11.80
C ARG A 84 -8.80 3.94 12.93
N TRP A 85 -9.53 4.86 13.59
CA TRP A 85 -10.49 4.51 14.64
C TRP A 85 -11.52 3.50 14.14
N ILE A 86 -12.11 3.77 12.98
CA ILE A 86 -13.18 2.95 12.42
C ILE A 86 -12.66 1.57 12.01
N ILE A 87 -11.52 1.50 11.32
CA ILE A 87 -10.93 0.27 10.83
C ILE A 87 -10.38 -0.59 11.99
N GLU A 88 -9.54 -0.02 12.86
CA GLU A 88 -8.87 -0.77 13.93
C GLU A 88 -9.84 -1.24 15.03
N ARG A 89 -10.97 -0.55 15.22
CA ARG A 89 -12.00 -0.94 16.18
C ARG A 89 -13.20 -1.66 15.57
N ASN A 90 -13.19 -1.88 14.26
CA ASN A 90 -14.31 -2.49 13.53
C ASN A 90 -15.67 -1.79 13.82
N MET A 91 -15.69 -0.46 13.79
CA MET A 91 -16.89 0.33 14.06
C MET A 91 -17.67 0.59 12.77
N PRO A 92 -18.99 0.82 12.83
CA PRO A 92 -19.75 1.22 11.64
C PRO A 92 -19.34 2.61 11.18
N LEU A 93 -19.42 2.89 9.87
CA LEU A 93 -19.07 4.22 9.31
C LEU A 93 -19.90 5.36 9.91
N CYS A 94 -21.12 5.09 10.39
CA CYS A 94 -21.99 6.08 11.02
C CYS A 94 -21.52 6.51 12.43
N GLU A 95 -20.54 5.81 13.02
CA GLU A 95 -19.97 6.15 14.32
C GLU A 95 -19.40 7.58 14.34
N VAL A 96 -18.85 8.06 13.23
CA VAL A 96 -18.34 9.44 13.13
C VAL A 96 -19.46 10.50 13.10
N ASP A 97 -20.70 10.07 12.88
CA ASP A 97 -21.90 10.92 12.97
C ASP A 97 -22.54 10.94 14.36
N ASP A 98 -22.16 10.01 15.24
CA ASP A 98 -22.71 9.92 16.59
C ASP A 98 -22.37 11.16 17.44
N LYS A 99 -23.37 11.64 18.19
CA LYS A 99 -23.25 12.87 18.97
C LYS A 99 -22.30 12.71 20.16
N LEU A 100 -22.36 11.57 20.85
CA LEU A 100 -21.52 11.31 22.01
C LEU A 100 -20.07 11.09 21.57
N THR A 101 -19.85 10.30 20.52
CA THR A 101 -18.52 10.07 19.95
C THR A 101 -17.88 11.37 19.48
N ARG A 102 -18.63 12.25 18.82
CA ARG A 102 -18.14 13.60 18.47
C ARG A 102 -17.77 14.43 19.69
N ALA A 103 -18.63 14.45 20.71
CA ALA A 103 -18.41 15.23 21.93
C ALA A 103 -17.19 14.73 22.74
N MET A 104 -16.92 13.43 22.71
CA MET A 104 -15.82 12.80 23.43
C MET A 104 -14.51 12.80 22.62
N SER A 105 -14.58 12.83 21.28
CA SER A 105 -13.40 12.85 20.43
C SER A 105 -12.70 14.21 20.47
N ARG A 106 -11.36 14.20 20.43
CA ARG A 106 -10.55 15.40 20.18
C ARG A 106 -10.40 15.74 18.69
N LEU A 107 -11.05 14.96 17.82
CA LEU A 107 -10.91 15.06 16.37
C LEU A 107 -11.92 16.06 15.81
N GLN A 108 -11.53 16.76 14.74
CA GLN A 108 -12.50 17.60 14.04
C GLN A 108 -13.66 16.72 13.48
N PRO A 109 -14.93 17.10 13.71
CA PRO A 109 -16.07 16.32 13.23
C PRO A 109 -16.06 16.17 11.71
N ILE A 110 -16.37 14.96 11.24
CA ILE A 110 -16.60 14.64 9.83
C ILE A 110 -17.91 13.86 9.69
N SER A 111 -18.49 13.83 8.49
CA SER A 111 -19.62 12.95 8.19
C SER A 111 -19.17 11.58 7.73
N SER A 112 -20.00 10.54 7.93
CA SER A 112 -19.79 9.20 7.36
C SER A 112 -19.56 9.24 5.85
N LYS A 113 -20.29 10.10 5.12
CA LYS A 113 -20.09 10.35 3.69
C LYS A 113 -18.68 10.84 3.36
N THR A 114 -18.18 11.78 4.16
CA THR A 114 -16.82 12.32 3.98
C THR A 114 -15.76 11.27 4.30
N LEU A 115 -15.97 10.50 5.37
CA LEU A 115 -15.08 9.41 5.75
C LEU A 115 -15.00 8.36 4.65
N LYS A 116 -16.15 7.90 4.15
CA LYS A 116 -16.25 6.93 3.05
C LYS A 116 -15.46 7.39 1.82
N HIS A 117 -15.67 8.63 1.38
CA HIS A 117 -14.92 9.22 0.27
C HIS A 117 -13.40 9.27 0.51
N CYS A 118 -12.98 9.51 1.75
CA CYS A 118 -11.56 9.45 2.10
C CYS A 118 -11.03 8.01 2.02
N MET A 119 -11.78 7.03 2.54
CA MET A 119 -11.43 5.62 2.51
C MET A 119 -11.34 5.10 1.08
N GLU A 120 -12.26 5.48 0.19
CA GLU A 120 -12.22 5.12 -1.24
C GLU A 120 -10.93 5.62 -1.91
N LYS A 121 -10.54 6.87 -1.64
CA LYS A 121 -9.27 7.43 -2.17
C LYS A 121 -8.04 6.73 -1.62
N VAL A 122 -8.06 6.35 -0.33
CA VAL A 122 -6.97 5.58 0.27
C VAL A 122 -6.92 4.18 -0.34
N ALA A 123 -8.07 3.52 -0.52
CA ALA A 123 -8.16 2.20 -1.14
C ALA A 123 -7.59 2.20 -2.57
N ILE A 124 -7.84 3.24 -3.38
CA ILE A 124 -7.21 3.39 -4.70
C ILE A 124 -5.68 3.46 -4.58
N LYS A 125 -5.15 4.24 -3.64
CA LYS A 125 -3.71 4.38 -3.44
C LYS A 125 -3.05 3.13 -2.89
N VAL A 126 -3.70 2.45 -1.96
CA VAL A 126 -3.27 1.14 -1.47
C VAL A 126 -3.31 0.11 -2.60
N GLY A 127 -4.36 0.14 -3.43
CA GLY A 127 -4.49 -0.74 -4.59
C GLY A 127 -3.34 -0.59 -5.59
N SER A 128 -2.96 0.64 -5.93
CA SER A 128 -1.77 0.90 -6.76
C SER A 128 -0.47 0.41 -6.11
N ALA A 129 -0.32 0.57 -4.80
CA ALA A 129 0.87 0.06 -4.09
C ALA A 129 0.91 -1.47 -4.08
N VAL A 130 -0.24 -2.14 -3.92
CA VAL A 130 -0.37 -3.59 -4.01
C VAL A 130 -0.09 -4.09 -5.43
N GLU A 131 -0.57 -3.39 -6.46
CA GLU A 131 -0.26 -3.69 -7.87
C GLU A 131 1.25 -3.68 -8.16
N GLU A 132 1.96 -2.69 -7.62
CA GLU A 132 3.41 -2.56 -7.71
C GLU A 132 4.11 -3.67 -6.90
N GLU A 133 3.65 -3.92 -5.67
CA GLU A 133 4.18 -4.97 -4.77
C GLU A 133 4.06 -6.38 -5.37
N MET A 134 2.99 -6.66 -6.13
CA MET A 134 2.80 -7.94 -6.82
C MET A 134 3.79 -8.17 -7.98
N GLY A 135 4.45 -7.13 -8.49
CA GLY A 135 5.43 -7.26 -9.55
C GLY A 135 4.86 -7.79 -10.88
N SER A 136 5.73 -8.39 -11.70
CA SER A 136 5.35 -8.92 -13.02
C SER A 136 4.78 -10.33 -13.00
N THR A 137 5.10 -11.13 -11.98
CA THR A 137 4.53 -12.46 -11.75
C THR A 137 4.35 -12.72 -10.26
N PHE A 138 3.33 -13.51 -9.91
CA PHE A 138 2.97 -13.81 -8.51
C PHE A 138 2.10 -15.07 -8.44
N GLY A 139 1.95 -15.65 -7.26
CA GLY A 139 0.96 -16.69 -6.99
C GLY A 139 -0.36 -16.11 -6.48
N VAL A 140 -1.45 -16.86 -6.60
CA VAL A 140 -2.74 -16.51 -5.99
C VAL A 140 -3.06 -17.53 -4.91
N MET A 141 -3.46 -17.06 -3.74
CA MET A 141 -4.03 -17.89 -2.68
C MET A 141 -5.47 -17.48 -2.44
N PHE A 142 -6.40 -18.42 -2.38
CA PHE A 142 -7.78 -18.10 -2.06
C PHE A 142 -8.43 -19.15 -1.17
N ASP A 143 -9.49 -18.74 -0.49
CA ASP A 143 -10.33 -19.59 0.34
C ASP A 143 -11.79 -19.18 0.20
N GLY A 144 -12.70 -20.15 0.28
CA GLY A 144 -14.14 -19.99 0.13
C GLY A 144 -14.91 -20.56 1.30
N TRP A 145 -15.71 -19.73 1.99
CA TRP A 145 -16.53 -20.19 3.11
C TRP A 145 -17.95 -19.64 3.03
N SER A 146 -18.89 -20.32 3.69
CA SER A 146 -20.29 -19.88 3.73
C SER A 146 -20.67 -19.40 5.12
N ASN A 147 -21.33 -18.24 5.19
CA ASN A 147 -21.95 -17.74 6.42
C ASN A 147 -23.34 -17.17 6.11
N ALA A 148 -24.34 -17.58 6.89
CA ALA A 148 -25.71 -17.08 6.81
C ALA A 148 -26.25 -16.96 5.36
N SER A 149 -26.16 -18.05 4.59
CA SER A 149 -26.57 -18.17 3.17
C SER A 149 -25.72 -17.44 2.13
N VAL A 150 -24.69 -16.72 2.55
CA VAL A 150 -23.76 -16.04 1.64
C VAL A 150 -22.45 -16.82 1.57
N HIS A 151 -22.02 -17.16 0.36
CA HIS A 151 -20.69 -17.71 0.13
C HIS A 151 -19.71 -16.56 -0.07
N TYR A 152 -18.63 -16.53 0.68
CA TYR A 152 -17.57 -15.52 0.61
C TYR A 152 -16.32 -16.17 0.04
N VAL A 153 -15.57 -15.39 -0.75
CA VAL A 153 -14.26 -15.77 -1.26
C VAL A 153 -13.27 -14.69 -0.84
N ALA A 154 -12.19 -15.11 -0.19
CA ALA A 154 -11.02 -14.27 0.05
C ALA A 154 -9.93 -14.62 -0.95
N VAL A 155 -9.32 -13.61 -1.56
CA VAL A 155 -8.24 -13.77 -2.54
C VAL A 155 -7.05 -12.95 -2.10
N TYR A 156 -5.88 -13.58 -2.03
CA TYR A 156 -4.58 -13.00 -1.70
C TYR A 156 -3.63 -13.17 -2.89
N ALA A 157 -2.73 -12.21 -3.07
CA ALA A 157 -1.53 -12.47 -3.86
C ALA A 157 -0.46 -13.11 -2.99
N VAL A 158 0.44 -13.85 -3.62
CA VAL A 158 1.61 -14.50 -3.01
C VAL A 158 2.81 -14.03 -3.82
N CYS A 159 3.55 -13.05 -3.30
CA CYS A 159 4.73 -12.51 -3.96
C CYS A 159 5.91 -12.41 -2.99
N GLU A 160 7.12 -12.38 -3.54
CA GLU A 160 8.34 -12.12 -2.78
C GLU A 160 8.80 -10.69 -3.07
N VAL A 161 9.05 -9.92 -2.02
CA VAL A 161 9.61 -8.57 -2.12
C VAL A 161 10.84 -8.52 -1.23
N GLU A 162 12.00 -8.29 -1.83
CA GLU A 162 13.28 -8.18 -1.13
C GLU A 162 13.59 -9.40 -0.22
N GLY A 163 13.30 -10.62 -0.68
CA GLY A 163 13.52 -11.85 0.10
C GLY A 163 12.45 -12.13 1.15
N VAL A 164 11.39 -11.32 1.23
CA VAL A 164 10.30 -11.47 2.21
C VAL A 164 9.01 -11.86 1.49
N LEU A 165 8.38 -12.94 1.95
CA LEU A 165 7.05 -13.35 1.48
C LEU A 165 6.00 -12.31 1.87
N ARG A 166 5.23 -11.86 0.90
CA ARG A 166 4.11 -10.92 1.04
C ARG A 166 2.81 -11.60 0.64
N LEU A 167 1.77 -11.36 1.44
CA LEU A 167 0.43 -11.91 1.27
C LEU A 167 -0.62 -10.81 1.29
N PRO A 168 -0.61 -9.85 0.35
CA PRO A 168 -1.61 -8.79 0.34
C PRO A 168 -3.00 -9.36 0.00
N LEU A 169 -4.01 -9.00 0.79
CA LEU A 169 -5.41 -9.30 0.50
C LEU A 169 -5.85 -8.48 -0.71
N LEU A 170 -6.23 -9.14 -1.80
CA LEU A 170 -6.73 -8.49 -3.01
C LEU A 170 -8.22 -8.22 -2.94
N CYS A 171 -8.97 -9.15 -2.35
CA CYS A 171 -10.42 -9.06 -2.24
C CYS A 171 -10.96 -9.95 -1.13
N LEU A 172 -12.02 -9.46 -0.49
CA LEU A 172 -12.95 -10.25 0.30
C LEU A 172 -14.35 -9.93 -0.22
N SER A 173 -14.96 -10.84 -0.97
CA SER A 173 -16.25 -10.59 -1.63
C SER A 173 -17.20 -11.76 -1.43
N PRO A 174 -18.52 -11.50 -1.29
CA PRO A 174 -19.50 -12.53 -1.55
C PRO A 174 -19.39 -12.99 -3.00
N LEU A 175 -19.65 -14.28 -3.24
CA LEU A 175 -19.81 -14.86 -4.55
C LEU A 175 -21.28 -14.69 -4.99
N GLU A 176 -21.49 -13.76 -5.91
CA GLU A 176 -22.84 -13.44 -6.41
C GLU A 176 -23.38 -14.55 -7.35
N GLY A 177 -24.70 -14.70 -7.39
CA GLY A 177 -25.37 -15.61 -8.33
C GLY A 177 -25.52 -17.06 -7.87
N GLY A 178 -25.15 -17.40 -6.63
CA GLY A 178 -25.46 -18.69 -5.97
C GLY A 178 -24.73 -19.92 -6.51
N SER A 179 -24.00 -19.79 -7.63
CA SER A 179 -23.17 -20.86 -8.20
C SER A 179 -21.79 -20.85 -7.55
N GLN A 180 -21.49 -21.85 -6.72
CA GLN A 180 -20.14 -22.08 -6.15
C GLN A 180 -19.25 -22.88 -7.13
N SER A 181 -19.52 -22.77 -8.42
CA SER A 181 -18.79 -23.51 -9.44
C SER A 181 -17.36 -22.99 -9.60
N ALA A 182 -16.50 -23.83 -10.17
CA ALA A 182 -15.16 -23.45 -10.58
C ALA A 182 -15.18 -22.23 -11.53
N ASP A 183 -16.15 -22.14 -12.44
CA ASP A 183 -16.22 -21.02 -13.39
C ASP A 183 -16.56 -19.70 -12.70
N ALA A 184 -17.46 -19.73 -11.71
CA ALA A 184 -17.81 -18.54 -10.94
C ALA A 184 -16.61 -18.01 -10.13
N HIS A 185 -15.85 -18.91 -9.51
CA HIS A 185 -14.62 -18.56 -8.79
C HIS A 185 -13.56 -18.01 -9.74
N LEU A 186 -13.33 -18.65 -10.89
CA LEU A 186 -12.37 -18.17 -11.89
C LEU A 186 -12.76 -16.79 -12.44
N GLN A 187 -14.05 -16.56 -12.68
CA GLN A 187 -14.55 -15.26 -13.13
C GLN A 187 -14.33 -14.19 -12.05
N LEU A 188 -14.63 -14.50 -10.78
CA LEU A 188 -14.38 -13.59 -9.67
C LEU A 188 -12.88 -13.24 -9.57
N ILE A 189 -12.00 -14.25 -9.57
CA ILE A 189 -10.55 -14.05 -9.51
C ILE A 189 -10.10 -13.19 -10.71
N THR A 190 -10.54 -13.50 -11.92
CA THR A 190 -10.17 -12.72 -13.11
C THR A 190 -10.61 -11.26 -13.00
N ASN A 191 -11.83 -11.00 -12.50
CA ASN A 191 -12.32 -9.64 -12.28
C ASN A 191 -11.48 -8.90 -11.24
N ILE A 192 -11.10 -9.57 -10.15
CA ILE A 192 -10.24 -9.00 -9.10
C ILE A 192 -8.88 -8.65 -9.67
N LEU A 193 -8.25 -9.55 -10.43
CA LEU A 193 -6.95 -9.30 -11.07
C LEU A 193 -7.01 -8.07 -11.98
N GLY A 194 -8.12 -7.90 -12.70
CA GLY A 194 -8.36 -6.72 -13.55
C GLY A 194 -8.36 -5.39 -12.80
N VAL A 195 -8.76 -5.36 -11.52
CA VAL A 195 -8.69 -4.15 -10.67
C VAL A 195 -7.24 -3.69 -10.46
N TYR A 196 -6.30 -4.63 -10.46
CA TYR A 196 -4.86 -4.37 -10.27
C TYR A 196 -4.09 -4.38 -11.59
N ASN A 197 -4.77 -4.22 -12.74
CA ASN A 197 -4.18 -4.31 -14.08
C ASN A 197 -3.40 -5.61 -14.33
N LYS A 198 -3.80 -6.71 -13.67
CA LYS A 198 -3.21 -8.05 -13.87
C LYS A 198 -4.16 -8.91 -14.68
N THR A 199 -3.59 -9.92 -15.32
CA THR A 199 -4.34 -10.94 -16.04
C THR A 199 -3.98 -12.31 -15.50
N LYS A 200 -4.75 -13.34 -15.83
CA LYS A 200 -4.46 -14.71 -15.37
C LYS A 200 -3.13 -15.25 -15.92
N GLU A 201 -2.61 -14.69 -17.00
CA GLU A 201 -1.37 -15.14 -17.65
C GLU A 201 -0.10 -14.80 -16.87
N VAL A 202 -0.17 -13.84 -15.93
CA VAL A 202 0.96 -13.45 -15.07
C VAL A 202 0.95 -14.15 -13.72
N VAL A 203 0.01 -15.07 -13.50
CA VAL A 203 -0.08 -15.82 -12.26
C VAL A 203 0.65 -17.16 -12.40
N ASP A 204 1.62 -17.40 -11.52
CA ASP A 204 2.55 -18.54 -11.59
C ASP A 204 1.96 -19.82 -10.97
N PHE A 205 1.21 -19.67 -9.90
CA PHE A 205 0.63 -20.79 -9.16
C PHE A 205 -0.62 -20.39 -8.38
N LEU A 206 -1.40 -21.40 -8.00
CA LEU A 206 -2.62 -21.25 -7.22
C LEU A 206 -2.49 -22.06 -5.92
N ILE A 207 -2.88 -21.47 -4.80
CA ILE A 207 -2.95 -22.10 -3.48
C ILE A 207 -4.41 -22.04 -3.02
N SER A 208 -4.96 -23.20 -2.68
CA SER A 208 -6.32 -23.30 -2.16
C SER A 208 -6.49 -24.58 -1.36
N ASP A 209 -7.68 -24.80 -0.81
CA ASP A 209 -7.99 -26.08 -0.19
C ASP A 209 -8.10 -27.19 -1.25
N ASN A 210 -8.16 -28.45 -0.81
CA ASN A 210 -8.23 -29.59 -1.73
C ASN A 210 -9.69 -30.01 -2.00
N CYS A 211 -10.60 -29.06 -2.20
CA CYS A 211 -11.98 -29.37 -2.59
C CYS A 211 -12.10 -29.65 -4.10
N SER A 212 -13.24 -30.23 -4.50
CA SER A 212 -13.51 -30.59 -5.90
C SER A 212 -13.62 -29.36 -6.83
N THR A 213 -14.09 -28.24 -6.30
CA THR A 213 -14.14 -26.96 -7.03
C THR A 213 -12.75 -26.50 -7.42
N ASP A 214 -11.80 -26.60 -6.49
CA ASP A 214 -10.42 -26.12 -6.68
C ASP A 214 -9.63 -26.99 -7.64
N GLN A 215 -9.82 -28.31 -7.54
CA GLN A 215 -9.28 -29.26 -8.52
C GLN A 215 -9.83 -28.98 -9.93
N SER A 216 -11.12 -28.66 -10.03
CA SER A 216 -11.77 -28.30 -11.29
C SER A 216 -11.23 -26.98 -11.86
N MET A 217 -11.02 -25.97 -11.03
CA MET A 217 -10.38 -24.71 -11.45
C MET A 217 -8.96 -24.92 -11.97
N THR A 218 -8.16 -25.70 -11.26
CA THR A 218 -6.80 -26.04 -11.66
C THR A 218 -6.79 -26.71 -13.04
N THR A 219 -7.69 -27.66 -13.26
CA THR A 219 -7.82 -28.35 -14.55
C THR A 219 -8.20 -27.39 -15.69
N LYS A 220 -9.09 -26.43 -15.42
CA LYS A 220 -9.56 -25.45 -16.42
C LYS A 220 -8.51 -24.40 -16.77
N MET A 221 -7.56 -24.09 -15.88
CA MET A 221 -6.51 -23.09 -16.12
C MET A 221 -5.27 -23.64 -16.85
N GLY A 222 -5.16 -24.96 -17.05
CA GLY A 222 -4.14 -25.59 -17.88
C GLY A 222 -2.75 -25.72 -17.25
N SER A 223 -1.81 -26.31 -18.02
CA SER A 223 -0.51 -26.84 -17.56
C SER A 223 0.56 -25.83 -17.11
N ARG A 224 0.26 -24.53 -17.08
CA ARG A 224 1.19 -23.51 -16.54
C ARG A 224 1.16 -23.42 -15.01
N TRP A 225 0.13 -23.98 -14.38
CA TRP A 225 -0.11 -23.82 -12.95
C TRP A 225 0.32 -25.09 -12.22
N SER A 226 1.37 -24.98 -11.43
CA SER A 226 1.68 -26.03 -10.47
C SER A 226 0.70 -25.90 -9.32
N ALA A 227 -0.24 -26.85 -9.18
CA ALA A 227 -0.99 -26.98 -7.93
C ALA A 227 0.00 -27.34 -6.82
N ALA A 228 0.47 -26.32 -6.10
CA ALA A 228 1.14 -26.54 -4.83
C ALA A 228 0.06 -27.02 -3.86
N ARG A 229 0.15 -28.29 -3.44
CA ARG A 229 -0.73 -28.85 -2.40
C ARG A 229 -0.59 -27.98 -1.16
N ALA A 230 -1.62 -27.19 -0.83
CA ALA A 230 -1.63 -26.46 0.42
C ALA A 230 -1.81 -27.46 1.57
N ILE A 231 -0.84 -27.45 2.49
CA ILE A 231 -1.03 -27.96 3.84
C ILE A 231 -2.14 -27.10 4.45
N ALA A 232 -3.16 -27.74 5.03
CA ALA A 232 -4.25 -27.07 5.73
C ALA A 232 -3.69 -26.13 6.80
N LEU A 233 -3.61 -24.83 6.49
CA LEU A 233 -3.39 -23.80 7.50
C LEU A 233 -4.77 -23.46 8.05
N THR A 234 -5.17 -24.20 9.07
CA THR A 234 -6.33 -23.85 9.89
C THR A 234 -6.04 -22.49 10.52
N LEU A 235 -6.63 -21.42 10.00
CA LEU A 235 -6.65 -20.14 10.70
C LEU A 235 -7.41 -20.37 12.01
N PRO A 236 -6.80 -20.13 13.19
CA PRO A 236 -7.55 -20.13 14.43
C PRO A 236 -8.48 -18.91 14.39
N LEU A 237 -9.73 -19.13 13.97
CA LEU A 237 -10.80 -18.19 14.26
C LEU A 237 -10.89 -18.13 15.79
N ALA A 238 -10.40 -17.02 16.35
CA ALA A 238 -10.59 -16.68 17.74
C ALA A 238 -12.10 -16.65 18.00
N SER A 239 -12.57 -17.63 18.78
CA SER A 239 -13.85 -17.58 19.44
C SER A 239 -13.88 -16.37 20.37
N SER A 240 -14.70 -15.39 20.05
CA SER A 240 -15.17 -14.36 20.98
C SER A 240 -16.68 -14.50 21.13
#